data_AF-A0A4Y5YI84-F1
#
_entry.id   AF-A0A4Y5YI84-F1
#
_cell.length_a   1.000
_cell.length_b   1.000
_cell.length_c   1.000
_cell.angle_alpha   90.00
_cell.angle_beta   90.00
_cell.angle_gamma   90.00
#
_symmetry.space_group_name_H-M   'P 1'
#
loop_
_entity.id
_entity.type
_entity.pdbx_description
1 polymer ?
#
loop_
_entity_poly.entity_id
_entity_poly.type
_entity_poly.pdbx_seq_one_letter_code
_entity_poly.pdbx_strand_id
1 'polypeptide(L)' 'MALIKCDECGKEKSSAAKACPHCGKSRDHISSGVVWFAIAGVIVFFVAMAVMG' A
#
# COMPACT_ATOMS: atom_id res chain seq x y z
N MET A 1 7.99 -22.40 -0.84
CA MET A 1 7.98 -20.93 -0.59
C MET A 1 8.43 -20.26 -1.87
N ALA A 2 7.65 -19.37 -2.48
CA ALA A 2 8.06 -18.70 -3.72
C ALA A 2 8.93 -17.48 -3.38
N LEU A 3 10.14 -17.42 -3.94
CA LEU A 3 10.92 -16.19 -3.98
C LEU A 3 10.41 -15.37 -5.16
N ILE A 4 10.05 -14.12 -4.91
CA ILE A 4 9.62 -13.17 -5.94
C ILE A 4 10.57 -12.00 -5.99
N LYS A 5 10.75 -11.46 -7.19
CA LYS A 5 11.63 -10.33 -7.43
C LYS A 5 11.09 -9.08 -6.74
N CYS A 6 11.96 -8.32 -6.10
CA CYS A 6 11.63 -7.01 -5.59
C CYS A 6 11.60 -6.01 -6.74
N ASP A 7 10.48 -5.33 -6.93
CA ASP A 7 10.29 -4.35 -8.00
C ASP A 7 11.28 -3.18 -7.92
N GLU A 8 11.69 -2.83 -6.69
CA GLU A 8 12.58 -1.70 -6.43
C GLU A 8 14.07 -2.01 -6.68
N CYS A 9 14.57 -3.10 -6.11
CA CYS A 9 16.01 -3.42 -6.12
C CYS A 9 16.37 -4.56 -7.07
N GLY A 10 15.37 -5.20 -7.70
CA GLY A 10 15.57 -6.34 -8.59
C GLY A 10 16.04 -7.62 -7.90
N LYS A 11 16.28 -7.62 -6.58
CA LYS A 11 16.73 -8.80 -5.84
C LYS A 11 15.57 -9.70 -5.45
N GLU A 12 15.86 -10.98 -5.28
CA GLU A 12 14.88 -11.98 -4.89
C GLU A 12 14.51 -11.81 -3.41
N LYS A 13 13.22 -11.87 -3.09
CA LYS A 13 12.73 -11.84 -1.72
C LYS A 13 11.60 -12.85 -1.53
N SER A 14 11.43 -13.36 -0.31
CA SER A 14 10.31 -14.25 -0.02
C SER A 14 8.98 -13.52 -0.22
N SER A 15 8.00 -14.16 -0.88
CA SER A 15 6.64 -13.61 -1.02
C SER A 15 5.99 -13.30 0.33
N ALA A 16 6.40 -14.00 1.40
CA ALA A 16 5.91 -13.78 2.76
C ALA A 16 6.70 -12.70 3.54
N ALA A 17 7.79 -12.16 2.98
CA ALA A 17 8.60 -11.17 3.69
C ALA A 17 7.86 -9.83 3.76
N LYS A 18 7.58 -9.39 5.00
CA LYS A 18 7.00 -8.07 5.32
C LYS A 18 7.83 -6.91 4.78
N ALA A 19 9.14 -7.09 4.66
CA ALA A 19 10.04 -6.12 4.05
C ALA A 19 11.08 -6.81 3.18
N CYS A 20 11.54 -6.11 2.15
CA CYS A 20 12.67 -6.60 1.36
C CYS A 20 13.95 -6.53 2.21
N PRO A 21 14.65 -7.65 2.47
CA PRO A 21 15.87 -7.66 3.28
C PRO A 21 17.07 -6.98 2.60
N HIS A 22 16.96 -6.67 1.30
CA HIS A 22 18.05 -6.09 0.53
C HIS A 22 18.01 -4.57 0.41
N CYS A 23 16.81 -3.99 0.33
CA CYS A 23 16.63 -2.53 0.22
C CYS A 23 15.84 -1.92 1.37
N GLY A 24 15.23 -2.73 2.23
CA GLY A 24 14.41 -2.25 3.36
C GLY A 24 12.98 -1.84 3.00
N LYS A 25 12.57 -1.91 1.72
CA LYS A 25 11.21 -1.54 1.31
C LYS A 25 10.19 -2.52 1.90
N SER A 26 9.38 -2.04 2.85
CA SER A 26 8.28 -2.78 3.43
C SER A 26 7.23 -3.09 2.36
N ARG A 27 6.93 -4.38 2.18
CA ARG A 27 5.63 -4.83 1.71
C ARG A 27 4.67 -4.69 2.88
N ASP A 28 4.37 -3.45 3.22
CA ASP A 28 3.08 -3.21 3.81
C ASP A 28 2.10 -3.55 2.69
N HIS A 29 1.59 -4.77 2.74
CA HIS A 29 0.28 -5.07 2.21
C HIS A 29 -0.63 -4.13 2.97
N ILE A 30 -0.69 -2.89 2.50
CA ILE A 30 -1.69 -1.92 2.86
C ILE A 30 -2.97 -2.68 2.56
N SER A 31 -3.56 -3.23 3.62
CA SER A 31 -4.75 -4.07 3.54
C SER A 31 -5.69 -3.34 2.61
N SER A 32 -6.08 -3.95 1.48
CA SER A 32 -6.82 -3.25 0.43
C SER A 32 -8.06 -2.53 0.97
N GLY A 33 -8.55 -2.94 2.16
CA GLY A 33 -9.55 -2.20 2.93
C GLY A 33 -9.12 -0.80 3.37
N VAL A 34 -7.92 -0.59 3.92
CA VAL A 34 -7.51 0.72 4.46
C VAL A 34 -7.34 1.78 3.36
N VAL A 35 -6.90 1.39 2.15
CA VAL A 35 -6.85 2.31 0.99
C VAL A 35 -8.26 2.73 0.59
N TRP A 36 -9.18 1.77 0.51
CA TRP A 36 -10.57 2.03 0.13
C TRP A 36 -11.26 2.97 1.11
N PHE A 37 -11.10 2.74 2.42
CA PHE A 37 -11.65 3.62 3.45
C PHE A 37 -11.03 5.02 3.44
N ALA A 38 -9.72 5.12 3.23
CA ALA A 38 -9.05 6.42 3.13
C ALA A 38 -9.56 7.23 1.91
N ILE A 39 -9.69 6.59 0.74
CA ILE A 39 -10.21 7.24 -0.46
C ILE A 39 -11.67 7.67 -0.26
N ALA A 40 -12.51 6.78 0.26
CA ALA A 40 -13.93 7.09 0.51
C ALA A 40 -14.09 8.25 1.50
N GLY A 41 -13.31 8.26 2.58
CA GLY A 41 -13.33 9.36 3.57
C GLY A 41 -12.92 10.70 2.96
N VAL A 42 -11.84 10.73 2.16
CA VAL A 42 -11.37 11.96 1.48
C VAL A 42 -12.42 12.47 0.49
N ILE A 43 -13.03 11.59 -0.32
CA ILE A 43 -14.08 11.98 -1.28
C ILE A 43 -15.30 12.56 -0.54
N VAL A 44 -15.79 11.89 0.50
CA VAL A 44 -16.94 12.37 1.29
C VAL A 44 -16.64 13.72 1.92
N PHE A 45 -15.43 13.90 2.46
CA PHE A 45 -15.01 15.18 3.05
C PHE A 45 -14.99 16.32 2.02
N PHE A 46 -14.41 16.09 0.85
CA PHE A 46 -14.37 17.08 -0.23
C PHE A 46 -15.77 17.42 -0.76
N VAL A 47 -16.63 16.42 -0.93
CA VAL A 47 -18.03 16.62 -1.37
C VAL A 47 -18.80 17.43 -0.33
N ALA A 48 -18.63 17.12 0.96
CA ALA A 48 -19.27 17.86 2.05
C ALA A 48 -18.81 19.33 2.09
N MET A 49 -17.50 19.58 1.91
CA MET A 49 -16.97 20.94 1.80
C MET A 49 -17.53 21.70 0.59
N ALA A 50 -17.68 21.04 -0.56
CA ALA A 50 -18.20 21.66 -1.78
C ALA A 50 -19.71 21.97 -1.72
N VAL A 51 -20.49 21.21 -0.94
CA VAL A 51 -21.95 21.41 -0.81
C VAL A 51 -22.29 22.47 0.25
N MET A 52 -21.43 22.65 1.26
CA MET A 52 -21.66 23.58 2.37
C MET A 52 -20.97 24.95 2.17
N GLY A 53 -20.17 25.09 1.12
CA GLY A 53 -19.47 26.32 0.74
C GLY A 53 -20.10 27.05 -0.44
#